data_AF-A0A8W8KSI3-F1
#
_entry.id   AF-A0A8W8KSI3-F1
#
_cell.length_a   1.000
_cell.length_b   1.000
_cell.length_c   1.000
_cell.angle_alpha   90.00
_cell.angle_beta   90.00
_cell.angle_gamma   90.00
#
_symmetry.space_group_name_H-M   'P 1'
#
loop_
_entity.id
_entity.type
_entity.pdbx_description
1 polymer ?
#
loop_
_entity_poly.entity_id
_entity_poly.type
_entity_poly.pdbx_seq_one_letter_code
_entity_poly.pdbx_strand_id
1 'polypeptide(L)'
;MLFSRDCIIFACANSGTSFFAGFIIFTILGHMAEVQGVDIKDVAAGGPGLAFIAYPKAVSLMPGAPIWAILFFLMLILLGLDSQFVGVEGVISAVVDQWPNLLRRGYRKEIFIGIVCILNFFIGLSMVSRGGMYVFQLFDYYSGSKIILFIAFFECIAIAWIYGVRRFYDNLEMMLGFRINPYMMVSWTVLSPIFCMCVFIMSVVNYSELDYKRPTKPLYKFPTWAVGIGWGMAAFAAIWIPLMILYRFYERGISRETITYLITPQGLKDHQLRPQDKKEGTSADKYRTSNPPPYQEKGTANEGFQSNSTLDNTKL
;
A
#
# COMPACT_ATOMS: atom_id res chain seq x y z
N MET A 1 13.99 -18.95 6.22
CA MET A 1 15.19 -18.08 6.35
C MET A 1 15.25 -16.96 5.30
N LEU A 2 14.83 -17.21 4.05
CA LEU A 2 14.89 -16.22 2.95
C LEU A 2 14.06 -14.95 3.22
N PHE A 3 12.77 -15.08 3.53
CA PHE A 3 11.87 -13.93 3.71
C PHE A 3 12.36 -12.88 4.73
N SER A 4 12.73 -13.28 5.95
CA SER A 4 13.20 -12.34 6.98
C SER A 4 14.51 -11.66 6.59
N ARG A 5 15.41 -12.37 5.90
CA ARG A 5 16.65 -11.80 5.37
C ARG A 5 16.35 -10.77 4.29
N ASP A 6 15.44 -11.11 3.38
CA ASP A 6 15.08 -10.27 2.25
C ASP A 6 14.40 -8.96 2.74
N CYS A 7 13.56 -9.02 3.78
CA CYS A 7 12.99 -7.83 4.42
C CYS A 7 14.04 -6.90 5.02
N ILE A 8 15.05 -7.44 5.72
CA ILE A 8 16.14 -6.64 6.33
C ILE A 8 16.99 -6.00 5.24
N ILE A 9 17.40 -6.76 4.22
CA ILE A 9 18.18 -6.24 3.09
C ILE A 9 17.41 -5.13 2.39
N PHE A 10 16.12 -5.33 2.13
CA PHE A 10 15.27 -4.32 1.49
C PHE A 10 15.18 -3.03 2.32
N ALA A 11 14.91 -3.14 3.62
CA ALA A 11 14.82 -1.97 4.51
C ALA A 11 16.15 -1.21 4.61
N CYS A 12 17.27 -1.92 4.73
CA CYS A 12 18.61 -1.35 4.75
C CYS A 12 18.97 -0.69 3.41
N ALA A 13 18.65 -1.33 2.28
CA ALA A 13 18.91 -0.78 0.95
C ALA A 13 18.10 0.50 0.71
N ASN A 14 16.80 0.51 1.02
CA ASN A 14 15.95 1.69 0.87
C ASN A 14 16.47 2.89 1.70
N SER A 15 16.80 2.63 2.98
CA SER A 15 17.30 3.67 3.89
C SER A 15 18.71 4.13 3.50
N GLY A 16 19.58 3.20 3.09
CA GLY A 16 20.93 3.48 2.63
C GLY A 16 20.95 4.33 1.36
N THR A 17 20.10 4.00 0.38
CA THR A 17 19.92 4.81 -0.84
C THR A 17 19.42 6.21 -0.50
N SER A 18 18.45 6.34 0.42
CA SER A 18 17.93 7.65 0.84
C SER A 18 19.02 8.51 1.53
N PHE A 19 19.83 7.89 2.39
CA PHE A 19 20.95 8.56 3.06
C PHE A 19 22.04 9.00 2.08
N PHE A 20 22.42 8.12 1.15
CA PHE A 20 23.39 8.43 0.10
C PHE A 20 22.88 9.53 -0.86
N ALA A 21 21.62 9.45 -1.28
CA ALA A 21 20.98 10.48 -2.08
C ALA A 21 20.97 11.84 -1.36
N GLY A 22 20.79 11.86 -0.05
CA GLY A 22 20.92 13.06 0.78
C GLY A 22 22.28 13.75 0.57
N PHE A 23 23.39 13.03 0.68
CA PHE A 23 24.72 13.60 0.43
C PHE A 23 24.86 14.18 -0.97
N ILE A 24 24.38 13.47 -2.00
CA ILE A 24 24.45 13.93 -3.39
C ILE A 24 23.68 15.24 -3.56
N ILE A 25 22.41 15.29 -3.13
CA ILE A 25 21.55 16.46 -3.28
C ILE A 25 22.14 17.67 -2.53
N PHE A 26 22.53 17.51 -1.26
CA PHE A 26 23.06 18.62 -0.47
C PHE A 26 24.43 19.10 -0.95
N THR A 27 25.28 18.21 -1.49
CA THR A 27 26.58 18.62 -2.07
C THR A 27 26.38 19.47 -3.32
N ILE A 28 25.46 19.08 -4.19
CA ILE A 28 25.18 19.80 -5.45
C ILE A 28 24.50 21.15 -5.17
N LEU A 29 23.54 21.17 -4.24
CA LEU A 29 22.90 22.43 -3.81
C LEU A 29 23.89 23.34 -3.08
N GLY A 30 24.80 22.79 -2.27
CA GLY A 30 25.88 23.54 -1.63
C GLY A 30 26.82 24.18 -2.64
N HIS A 31 27.19 23.45 -3.69
CA HIS A 31 27.98 24.03 -4.80
C HIS A 31 27.22 25.16 -5.52
N MET A 32 25.92 24.99 -5.77
CA MET A 32 25.10 26.05 -6.36
C MET A 32 25.01 27.29 -5.47
N ALA A 33 24.84 27.11 -4.15
CA ALA A 33 24.79 28.18 -3.16
C ALA A 33 26.10 28.99 -3.16
N GLU A 34 27.25 28.31 -3.18
CA GLU A 34 28.58 28.93 -3.24
C GLU A 34 28.77 29.75 -4.53
N VAL A 35 28.44 29.17 -5.69
CA VAL A 35 28.61 29.84 -6.99
C VAL A 35 27.68 31.05 -7.16
N GLN A 36 26.49 31.02 -6.55
CA GLN A 36 25.49 32.09 -6.66
C GLN A 36 25.53 33.09 -5.51
N GLY A 37 26.27 32.81 -4.43
CA GLY A 37 26.30 33.64 -3.23
C GLY A 37 24.95 33.73 -2.51
N VAL A 38 24.15 32.66 -2.56
CA VAL A 38 22.82 32.58 -1.91
C VAL A 38 22.86 31.60 -0.74
N ASP A 39 21.98 31.77 0.25
CA ASP A 39 21.87 30.83 1.37
C ASP A 39 21.34 29.47 0.87
N ILE A 40 21.82 28.37 1.45
CA ILE A 40 21.36 27.01 1.16
C ILE A 40 19.84 26.88 1.36
N LYS A 41 19.25 27.66 2.28
CA LYS A 41 17.80 27.66 2.54
C LYS A 41 16.97 28.13 1.35
N ASP A 42 17.52 29.01 0.52
CA ASP A 42 16.82 29.57 -0.63
C ASP A 42 16.85 28.62 -1.85
N VAL A 43 17.79 27.66 -1.86
CA VAL A 43 17.91 26.64 -2.92
C VAL A 43 17.32 25.28 -2.52
N ALA A 44 17.22 24.99 -1.21
CA ALA A 44 16.68 23.75 -0.67
C ALA A 44 15.15 23.81 -0.43
N ALA A 45 14.37 23.99 -1.50
CA ALA A 45 12.91 23.85 -1.42
C ALA A 45 12.49 22.37 -1.56
N GLY A 46 11.55 21.89 -0.76
CA GLY A 46 11.03 20.52 -0.87
C GLY A 46 10.09 20.31 -2.07
N GLY A 47 9.83 19.04 -2.41
CA GLY A 47 8.87 18.65 -3.45
C GLY A 47 9.43 18.66 -4.88
N PRO A 48 8.56 18.63 -5.91
CA PRO A 48 8.98 18.49 -7.31
C PRO A 48 9.89 19.62 -7.80
N GLY A 49 9.77 20.82 -7.21
CA GLY A 49 10.61 21.97 -7.54
C GLY A 49 12.11 21.73 -7.28
N LEU A 50 12.45 20.91 -6.29
CA LEU A 50 13.84 20.54 -6.02
C LEU A 50 14.46 19.82 -7.21
N ALA A 51 13.78 18.79 -7.69
CA ALA A 51 14.26 17.91 -8.76
C ALA A 51 14.14 18.56 -10.14
N PHE A 52 13.15 19.42 -10.39
CA PHE A 52 12.87 19.97 -11.72
C PHE A 52 13.27 21.44 -11.92
N ILE A 53 13.66 22.16 -10.85
CA ILE A 53 14.11 23.56 -10.94
C ILE A 53 15.51 23.72 -10.35
N ALA A 54 15.67 23.42 -9.06
CA ALA A 54 16.94 23.66 -8.36
C ALA A 54 18.06 22.74 -8.87
N TYR A 55 17.79 21.44 -9.00
CA TYR A 55 18.81 20.48 -9.42
C TYR A 55 19.29 20.68 -10.87
N PRO A 56 18.43 20.84 -11.89
CA PRO A 56 18.88 21.12 -13.25
C PRO A 56 19.65 22.44 -13.35
N LYS A 57 19.28 23.44 -12.53
CA LYS A 57 20.01 24.70 -12.45
C LYS A 57 21.42 24.47 -11.90
N ALA A 58 21.59 23.68 -10.84
CA ALA A 58 22.90 23.34 -10.29
C ALA A 58 23.74 22.53 -11.30
N VAL A 59 23.16 21.54 -11.96
CA VAL A 59 23.84 20.73 -12.99
C VAL A 59 24.31 21.59 -14.17
N SER A 60 23.55 22.63 -14.54
CA SER A 60 23.93 23.54 -15.63
C SER A 60 25.22 24.33 -15.37
N LEU A 61 25.67 24.41 -14.12
CA LEU A 61 26.91 25.09 -13.72
C LEU A 61 28.14 24.17 -13.80
N MET A 62 27.94 22.86 -13.98
CA MET A 62 29.02 21.88 -14.01
C MET A 62 29.60 21.70 -15.42
N PRO A 63 30.92 21.43 -15.55
CA PRO A 63 31.49 21.01 -16.82
C PRO A 63 30.87 19.67 -17.27
N GLY A 64 30.53 19.56 -18.56
CA GLY A 64 29.86 18.37 -19.09
C GLY A 64 28.38 18.25 -18.69
N ALA A 65 27.71 19.36 -18.35
CA ALA A 65 26.30 19.42 -17.95
C ALA A 65 25.32 18.52 -18.73
N PRO A 66 25.42 18.35 -20.07
CA PRO A 66 24.50 17.48 -20.81
C PRO A 66 24.51 16.02 -20.34
N ILE A 67 25.68 15.47 -19.99
CA ILE A 67 25.82 14.08 -19.54
C ILE A 67 25.14 13.91 -18.18
N TRP A 68 25.43 14.82 -17.25
CA TRP A 68 24.85 14.82 -15.90
C TRP A 68 23.33 14.98 -15.92
N ALA A 69 22.80 15.83 -16.81
CA ALA A 69 21.37 16.00 -16.97
C ALA A 69 20.68 14.71 -17.48
N ILE A 70 21.25 14.04 -18.49
CA ILE A 70 20.72 12.77 -19.00
C ILE A 70 20.70 11.71 -17.90
N LEU A 71 21.81 11.52 -17.18
CA LEU A 71 21.90 10.54 -16.10
C LEU A 71 20.89 10.83 -14.98
N PHE A 72 20.73 12.10 -14.61
CA PHE A 72 19.79 12.51 -13.58
C PHE A 72 18.34 12.26 -13.97
N PHE A 73 17.91 12.68 -15.17
CA PHE A 73 16.54 12.46 -15.62
C PHE A 73 16.25 10.98 -15.90
N LEU A 74 17.22 10.22 -16.40
CA LEU A 74 17.10 8.77 -16.54
C LEU A 74 16.89 8.11 -15.17
N MET A 75 17.68 8.51 -14.16
CA MET A 75 17.50 8.04 -12.79
C MET A 75 16.08 8.37 -12.27
N LEU A 76 15.59 9.59 -12.44
CA LEU A 76 14.23 9.96 -12.03
C LEU A 76 13.15 9.11 -12.72
N ILE A 77 13.31 8.82 -14.01
CA ILE A 77 12.40 7.95 -14.76
C ILE A 77 12.43 6.53 -14.20
N LEU A 78 13.61 5.96 -13.96
CA LEU A 78 13.75 4.60 -13.42
C LEU A 78 13.14 4.49 -12.01
N LEU A 79 13.41 5.45 -11.12
CA LEU A 79 12.83 5.50 -9.77
C LEU A 79 11.30 5.56 -9.79
N GLY A 80 10.74 6.37 -10.69
CA GLY A 80 9.29 6.48 -10.87
C GLY A 80 8.69 5.21 -11.45
N LEU A 81 9.33 4.65 -12.48
CA LEU A 81 8.86 3.48 -13.21
C LEU A 81 8.77 2.24 -12.33
N ASP A 82 9.81 1.94 -11.54
CA ASP A 82 9.81 0.78 -10.64
C ASP A 82 8.68 0.89 -9.59
N SER A 83 8.50 2.08 -9.02
CA SER A 83 7.44 2.35 -8.05
C SER A 83 6.05 2.19 -8.66
N GLN A 84 5.85 2.63 -9.90
CA GLN A 84 4.58 2.50 -10.61
C GLN A 84 4.25 1.03 -10.94
N PHE A 85 5.25 0.23 -11.33
CA PHE A 85 5.04 -1.19 -11.57
C PHE A 85 4.55 -1.92 -10.32
N VAL A 86 5.16 -1.67 -9.17
CA VAL A 86 4.74 -2.28 -7.89
C VAL A 86 3.33 -1.84 -7.52
N GLY A 87 3.00 -0.55 -7.68
CA GLY A 87 1.66 -0.03 -7.38
C GLY A 87 0.57 -0.66 -8.23
N VAL A 88 0.79 -0.72 -9.55
CA VAL A 88 -0.18 -1.30 -10.50
C VAL A 88 -0.30 -2.81 -10.29
N GLU A 89 0.81 -3.54 -10.17
CA GLU A 89 0.77 -5.00 -9.92
C GLU A 89 0.10 -5.34 -8.58
N GLY A 90 0.26 -4.51 -7.54
CA GLY A 90 -0.41 -4.68 -6.26
C GLY A 90 -1.95 -4.63 -6.40
N VAL A 91 -2.47 -3.63 -7.11
CA VAL A 91 -3.91 -3.51 -7.37
C VAL A 91 -4.42 -4.65 -8.24
N ILE A 92 -3.70 -4.98 -9.32
CA ILE A 92 -4.07 -6.09 -10.22
C ILE A 92 -4.11 -7.41 -9.45
N SER A 93 -3.08 -7.69 -8.65
CA SER A 93 -2.97 -8.93 -7.89
C SER A 93 -4.12 -9.06 -6.89
N ALA A 94 -4.44 -7.98 -6.16
CA ALA A 94 -5.57 -7.98 -5.22
C ALA A 94 -6.91 -8.28 -5.91
N VAL A 95 -7.16 -7.69 -7.09
CA VAL A 95 -8.39 -7.93 -7.86
C VAL A 95 -8.43 -9.34 -8.45
N VAL A 96 -7.30 -9.83 -8.97
CA VAL A 96 -7.17 -11.18 -9.54
C VAL A 96 -7.35 -12.25 -8.46
N ASP A 97 -6.89 -11.99 -7.24
CA ASP A 97 -7.05 -12.90 -6.10
C ASP A 97 -8.49 -12.96 -5.58
N GLN A 98 -9.27 -11.89 -5.74
CA GLN A 98 -10.69 -11.88 -5.38
C GLN A 98 -11.55 -12.64 -6.40
N TRP A 99 -11.20 -12.60 -7.69
CA TRP A 99 -11.94 -13.31 -8.77
C TRP A 99 -11.05 -14.24 -9.61
N PRO A 100 -10.45 -15.28 -9.00
CA PRO A 100 -9.48 -16.13 -9.67
C PRO A 100 -10.12 -16.92 -10.81
N ASN A 101 -11.36 -17.38 -10.64
CA ASN A 101 -12.09 -18.17 -11.63
C ASN A 101 -12.41 -17.40 -12.92
N LEU A 102 -12.54 -16.07 -12.82
CA LEU A 102 -12.87 -15.21 -13.95
C LEU A 102 -11.61 -14.69 -14.65
N LEU A 103 -10.63 -14.20 -13.88
CA LEU A 103 -9.49 -13.42 -14.37
C LEU A 103 -8.24 -14.25 -14.67
N ARG A 104 -8.04 -15.40 -14.01
CA ARG A 104 -6.87 -16.29 -14.29
C ARG A 104 -7.06 -17.19 -15.52
N ARG A 105 -8.19 -17.09 -16.22
CA ARG A 105 -8.48 -17.89 -17.43
C ARG A 105 -7.97 -17.20 -18.69
N GLY A 106 -7.05 -17.85 -19.40
CA GLY A 106 -6.51 -17.37 -20.68
C GLY A 106 -5.88 -15.99 -20.57
N TYR A 107 -6.09 -15.14 -21.58
CA TYR A 107 -5.53 -13.78 -21.67
C TYR A 107 -6.32 -12.72 -20.88
N ARG A 108 -7.26 -13.11 -20.02
CA ARG A 108 -8.14 -12.16 -19.30
C ARG A 108 -7.40 -11.29 -18.30
N LYS A 109 -6.37 -11.82 -17.62
CA LYS A 109 -5.49 -11.02 -16.76
C LYS A 109 -4.86 -9.90 -17.58
N GLU A 110 -4.21 -10.23 -18.69
CA GLU A 110 -3.52 -9.25 -19.55
C GLU A 110 -4.47 -8.17 -20.10
N ILE A 111 -5.66 -8.56 -20.55
CA ILE A 111 -6.69 -7.61 -20.99
C ILE A 111 -7.11 -6.68 -19.84
N PHE A 112 -7.29 -7.21 -18.63
CA PHE A 112 -7.62 -6.42 -17.45
C PHE A 112 -6.52 -5.41 -17.11
N ILE A 113 -5.24 -5.82 -17.17
CA ILE A 113 -4.09 -4.92 -17.01
C ILE A 113 -4.16 -3.79 -18.05
N GLY A 114 -4.39 -4.13 -19.32
CA GLY A 114 -4.53 -3.15 -20.40
C GLY A 114 -5.64 -2.14 -20.12
N ILE A 115 -6.80 -2.58 -19.64
CA ILE A 115 -7.92 -1.71 -19.27
C ILE A 115 -7.53 -0.76 -18.13
N VAL A 116 -6.93 -1.29 -17.05
CA VAL A 116 -6.49 -0.47 -15.90
C VAL A 116 -5.46 0.58 -16.34
N CYS A 117 -4.50 0.20 -17.19
CA CYS A 117 -3.51 1.13 -17.73
C CYS A 117 -4.14 2.22 -18.60
N ILE A 118 -5.13 1.89 -19.44
CA ILE A 118 -5.86 2.86 -20.27
C ILE A 118 -6.66 3.83 -19.39
N LEU A 119 -7.33 3.33 -18.34
CA LEU A 119 -8.05 4.19 -17.39
C LEU A 119 -7.07 5.14 -16.67
N ASN A 120 -5.94 4.62 -16.19
CA ASN A 120 -4.89 5.44 -15.57
C ASN A 120 -4.30 6.47 -16.53
N PHE A 121 -4.17 6.15 -17.83
CA PHE A 121 -3.73 7.08 -18.86
C PHE A 121 -4.70 8.26 -19.02
N PHE A 122 -6.01 8.01 -19.06
CA PHE A 122 -7.01 9.09 -19.14
C PHE A 122 -7.03 9.97 -17.89
N ILE A 123 -6.90 9.38 -16.70
CA ILE A 123 -6.78 10.14 -15.45
C ILE A 123 -5.47 10.95 -15.46
N GLY A 124 -4.36 10.35 -15.88
CA GLY A 124 -3.06 10.98 -16.02
C GLY A 124 -3.06 12.17 -16.99
N LEU A 125 -3.88 12.11 -18.05
CA LEU A 125 -4.01 13.20 -19.02
C LEU A 125 -4.46 14.52 -18.36
N SER A 126 -5.26 14.45 -17.29
CA SER A 126 -5.66 15.64 -16.52
C SER A 126 -4.45 16.38 -15.90
N MET A 127 -3.42 15.62 -15.50
CA MET A 127 -2.19 16.14 -14.88
C MET A 127 -1.18 16.68 -15.92
N VAL A 128 -1.37 16.42 -17.21
CA VAL A 128 -0.51 16.92 -18.30
C VAL A 128 -1.06 18.22 -18.91
N SER A 129 -2.24 18.66 -18.49
CA SER A 129 -2.83 19.93 -18.93
C SER A 129 -2.04 21.16 -18.45
N ARG A 130 -2.33 22.36 -18.99
CA ARG A 130 -1.69 23.63 -18.55
C ARG A 130 -1.88 23.93 -17.05
N GLY A 131 -2.95 23.40 -16.45
CA GLY A 131 -3.24 23.46 -15.02
C GLY A 131 -2.88 22.18 -14.26
N GLY A 132 -2.19 21.24 -14.90
CA GLY A 132 -1.97 19.89 -14.38
C GLY A 132 -1.26 19.82 -13.04
N MET A 133 -0.36 20.77 -12.76
CA MET A 133 0.31 20.87 -11.44
C MET A 133 -0.69 21.10 -10.28
N TYR A 134 -1.81 21.79 -10.51
CA TYR A 134 -2.84 21.95 -9.49
C TYR A 134 -3.55 20.63 -9.18
N VAL A 135 -3.85 19.86 -10.23
CA VAL A 135 -4.45 18.52 -10.10
C VAL A 135 -3.46 17.58 -9.41
N PHE A 136 -2.21 17.58 -9.86
CA PHE A 136 -1.13 16.79 -9.26
C PHE A 136 -1.00 17.04 -7.76
N GLN A 137 -0.96 18.31 -7.33
CA GLN A 137 -0.85 18.64 -5.90
C GLN A 137 -2.10 18.29 -5.10
N LEU A 138 -3.29 18.40 -5.70
CA LEU A 138 -4.52 17.95 -5.05
C LEU A 138 -4.46 16.44 -4.76
N PHE A 139 -4.04 15.65 -5.75
CA PHE A 139 -3.85 14.20 -5.60
C PHE A 139 -2.76 13.87 -4.58
N ASP A 140 -1.58 14.48 -4.69
CA ASP A 140 -0.44 14.24 -3.81
C ASP A 140 -0.78 14.55 -2.33
N TYR A 141 -1.43 15.69 -2.08
CA TYR A 141 -1.75 16.14 -0.73
C TYR A 141 -2.87 15.34 -0.05
N TYR A 142 -3.93 14.97 -0.79
CA TYR A 142 -5.11 14.32 -0.21
C TYR A 142 -5.12 12.79 -0.35
N SER A 143 -4.51 12.22 -1.41
CA SER A 143 -4.57 10.78 -1.67
C SER A 143 -3.52 9.97 -0.90
N GLY A 144 -2.31 10.51 -0.72
CA GLY A 144 -1.13 9.68 -0.39
C GLY A 144 -0.77 9.62 1.10
N SER A 145 -0.66 10.76 1.78
CA SER A 145 0.15 10.78 3.01
C SER A 145 -0.63 10.59 4.31
N LYS A 146 -1.85 11.12 4.42
CA LYS A 146 -2.58 11.15 5.71
C LYS A 146 -3.45 9.93 5.91
N ILE A 147 -4.21 9.57 4.88
CA ILE A 147 -5.19 8.48 4.96
C ILE A 147 -4.54 7.11 5.02
N ILE A 148 -3.36 6.95 4.42
CA ILE A 148 -2.63 5.67 4.45
C ILE A 148 -2.19 5.31 5.86
N LEU A 149 -1.81 6.30 6.68
CA LEU A 149 -1.44 6.10 8.09
C LEU A 149 -2.65 5.63 8.92
N PHE A 150 -3.82 6.17 8.63
CA PHE A 150 -5.07 5.76 9.26
C PHE A 150 -5.44 4.32 8.89
N ILE A 151 -5.33 3.96 7.61
CA ILE A 151 -5.57 2.59 7.14
C ILE A 151 -4.56 1.62 7.75
N ALA A 152 -3.27 1.96 7.74
CA ALA A 152 -2.21 1.14 8.33
C ALA A 152 -2.40 0.94 9.85
N PHE A 153 -2.94 1.93 10.56
CA PHE A 153 -3.31 1.78 11.96
C PHE A 153 -4.38 0.69 12.15
N PHE A 154 -5.48 0.73 11.39
CA PHE A 154 -6.51 -0.31 11.47
C PHE A 154 -6.01 -1.68 11.05
N GLU A 155 -5.11 -1.75 10.07
CA GLU A 155 -4.47 -2.99 9.65
C GLU A 155 -3.63 -3.60 10.79
N CYS A 156 -2.82 -2.79 11.50
CA CYS A 156 -2.08 -3.23 12.68
C CYS A 156 -3.04 -3.73 13.78
N ILE A 157 -4.13 -3.00 14.04
CA ILE A 157 -5.14 -3.38 15.04
C ILE A 157 -5.79 -4.72 14.67
N ALA A 158 -6.14 -4.90 13.38
CA ALA A 158 -6.75 -6.11 12.86
C ALA A 158 -5.81 -7.32 13.01
N ILE A 159 -4.54 -7.19 12.68
CA ILE A 159 -3.58 -8.30 12.76
C ILE A 159 -3.21 -8.62 14.21
N ALA A 160 -2.86 -7.61 15.01
CA ALA A 160 -2.28 -7.86 16.33
C ALA A 160 -3.34 -8.14 17.43
N TRP A 161 -4.53 -7.55 17.36
CA TRP A 161 -5.57 -7.73 18.40
C TRP A 161 -6.78 -8.55 17.93
N ILE A 162 -7.30 -8.32 16.73
CA ILE A 162 -8.49 -9.05 16.24
C ILE A 162 -8.11 -10.48 15.83
N TYR A 163 -7.12 -10.63 14.96
CA TYR A 163 -6.60 -11.93 14.54
C TYR A 163 -5.77 -12.60 15.65
N GLY A 164 -5.12 -11.78 16.47
CA GLY A 164 -4.37 -12.19 17.65
C GLY A 164 -2.89 -12.39 17.37
N VAL A 165 -2.06 -11.65 18.12
CA VAL A 165 -0.61 -11.62 17.95
C VAL A 165 0.07 -12.99 18.06
N ARG A 166 -0.39 -13.84 19.00
CA ARG A 166 0.18 -15.18 19.19
C ARG A 166 -0.10 -16.08 17.98
N ARG A 167 -1.30 -15.97 17.41
CA ARG A 167 -1.70 -16.68 16.20
C ARG A 167 -0.87 -16.26 15.01
N PHE A 168 -0.69 -14.96 14.82
CA PHE A 168 0.18 -14.45 13.77
C PHE A 168 1.63 -14.91 13.94
N TYR A 169 2.14 -14.90 15.16
CA TYR A 169 3.51 -15.33 15.46
C TYR A 169 3.74 -16.83 15.23
N ASP A 170 2.79 -17.68 15.63
CA ASP A 170 2.84 -19.12 15.34
C ASP A 170 2.77 -19.40 13.83
N ASN A 171 1.97 -18.62 13.07
CA ASN A 171 1.95 -18.74 11.61
C ASN A 171 3.29 -18.37 10.97
N LEU A 172 3.96 -17.33 11.48
CA LEU A 172 5.30 -16.96 11.03
C LEU A 172 6.31 -18.07 11.31
N GLU A 173 6.22 -18.72 12.47
CA GLU A 173 7.04 -19.89 12.80
C GLU A 173 6.78 -21.05 11.83
N MET A 174 5.53 -21.34 11.50
CA MET A 174 5.17 -22.37 10.51
C MET A 174 5.70 -22.06 9.10
N MET A 175 5.71 -20.79 8.69
CA MET A 175 6.22 -20.37 7.37
C MET A 175 7.75 -20.32 7.30
N LEU A 176 8.41 -19.88 8.38
CA LEU A 176 9.85 -19.66 8.41
C LEU A 176 10.65 -20.89 8.87
N GLY A 177 10.00 -21.80 9.60
CA GLY A 177 10.61 -22.96 10.23
C GLY A 177 11.36 -22.67 11.54
N PHE A 178 11.31 -21.42 12.04
CA PHE A 178 11.94 -20.99 13.29
C PHE A 178 11.18 -19.82 13.91
N ARG A 179 11.30 -19.63 15.23
CA ARG A 179 10.76 -18.45 15.93
C ARG A 179 11.66 -17.23 15.73
N ILE A 180 11.07 -16.12 15.28
CA ILE A 180 11.76 -14.83 15.17
C ILE A 180 12.05 -14.28 16.58
N ASN A 181 12.85 -13.24 16.73
CA ASN A 181 13.03 -12.57 18.02
C ASN A 181 11.71 -11.91 18.49
N PRO A 182 11.30 -12.09 19.77
CA PRO A 182 10.09 -11.47 20.33
C PRO A 182 10.06 -9.93 20.25
N TYR A 183 11.18 -9.23 20.03
CA TYR A 183 11.14 -7.78 19.78
C TYR A 183 10.29 -7.42 18.55
N MET A 184 10.25 -8.28 17.53
CA MET A 184 9.38 -8.08 16.35
C MET A 184 7.90 -8.13 16.74
N MET A 185 7.57 -8.95 17.74
CA MET A 185 6.22 -9.03 18.29
C MET A 185 5.78 -7.71 18.95
N VAL A 186 6.68 -7.07 19.71
CA VAL A 186 6.42 -5.75 20.29
C VAL A 186 6.31 -4.68 19.21
N SER A 187 7.10 -4.80 18.14
CA SER A 187 7.10 -3.85 17.02
C SER A 187 5.72 -3.73 16.37
N TRP A 188 5.16 -4.82 15.86
CA TRP A 188 3.85 -4.76 15.17
C TRP A 188 2.65 -4.61 16.11
N THR A 189 2.79 -4.96 17.39
CA THR A 189 1.68 -4.90 18.37
C THR A 189 1.61 -3.54 19.06
N VAL A 190 2.73 -2.87 19.29
CA VAL A 190 2.74 -1.64 20.10
C VAL A 190 3.39 -0.51 19.33
N LEU A 191 4.60 -0.73 18.81
CA LEU A 191 5.39 0.35 18.22
C LEU A 191 4.78 0.90 16.93
N SER A 192 4.45 0.04 15.96
CA SER A 192 3.84 0.40 14.68
C SER A 192 2.51 1.14 14.83
N PRO A 193 1.51 0.62 15.57
CA PRO A 193 0.23 1.33 15.72
C PRO A 193 0.36 2.65 16.47
N ILE A 194 1.22 2.72 17.51
CA ILE A 194 1.49 4.00 18.20
C ILE A 194 2.16 4.98 17.25
N PHE A 195 3.17 4.56 16.49
CA PHE A 195 3.85 5.42 15.53
C PHE A 195 2.89 5.94 14.46
N CYS A 196 2.09 5.07 13.83
CA CYS A 196 1.08 5.45 12.86
C CYS A 196 0.07 6.45 13.43
N MET A 197 -0.43 6.21 14.66
CA MET A 197 -1.40 7.10 15.30
C MET A 197 -0.77 8.44 15.69
N CYS A 198 0.45 8.46 16.23
CA CYS A 198 1.16 9.68 16.58
C CYS A 198 1.39 10.56 15.34
N VAL A 199 1.91 9.99 14.25
CA VAL A 199 2.14 10.73 13.00
C VAL A 199 0.82 11.20 12.39
N PHE A 200 -0.23 10.38 12.45
CA PHE A 200 -1.57 10.78 11.99
C PHE A 200 -2.12 11.97 12.79
N ILE A 201 -2.05 11.93 14.13
CA ILE A 201 -2.48 13.04 14.99
C ILE A 201 -1.66 14.30 14.69
N MET A 202 -0.33 14.20 14.59
CA MET A 202 0.51 15.35 14.23
C MET A 202 0.15 15.91 12.86
N SER A 203 -0.19 15.05 11.90
CA SER A 203 -0.61 15.47 10.55
C SER A 203 -1.97 16.18 10.55
N VAL A 204 -2.89 15.76 11.43
CA VAL A 204 -4.19 16.41 11.62
C VAL A 204 -4.06 17.74 12.37
N VAL A 205 -3.22 17.80 13.42
CA VAL A 205 -2.98 19.04 14.18
C VAL A 205 -2.29 20.09 13.31
N ASN A 206 -1.30 19.69 12.51
CA ASN A 206 -0.60 20.57 11.57
C ASN A 206 -1.35 20.71 10.23
N TYR A 207 -2.66 20.44 10.19
CA TYR A 207 -3.44 20.61 8.98
C TYR A 207 -3.48 22.08 8.58
N SER A 208 -2.91 22.37 7.41
CA SER A 208 -3.15 23.59 6.67
C SER A 208 -3.96 23.27 5.42
N GLU A 209 -4.79 24.23 4.99
CA GLU A 209 -5.42 24.13 3.68
C GLU A 209 -4.33 24.03 2.60
N LEU A 210 -4.61 23.24 1.55
CA LEU A 210 -3.68 23.11 0.45
C LEU A 210 -3.52 24.47 -0.24
N ASP A 211 -2.31 25.01 -0.18
CA ASP A 211 -1.93 26.25 -0.84
C ASP A 211 -0.78 25.98 -1.82
N TYR A 212 -0.88 26.51 -3.04
CA TYR A 212 0.19 26.41 -4.03
C TYR A 212 0.96 27.73 -4.17
N LYS A 213 2.24 27.71 -3.76
CA LYS A 213 3.19 28.80 -3.98
C LYS A 213 3.82 28.67 -5.36
N ARG A 214 3.66 29.70 -6.20
CA ARG A 214 4.32 29.80 -7.51
C ARG A 214 5.42 30.86 -7.43
N PRO A 215 6.60 30.66 -8.06
CA PRO A 215 7.70 31.64 -7.98
C PRO A 215 7.34 33.06 -8.44
N THR A 216 6.36 33.19 -9.34
CA THR A 216 6.00 34.45 -10.02
C THR A 216 4.57 34.93 -9.76
N LYS A 217 3.77 34.24 -8.94
CA LYS A 217 2.38 34.61 -8.66
C LYS A 217 2.08 34.56 -7.15
N PRO A 218 1.11 35.35 -6.67
CA PRO A 218 0.64 35.25 -5.28
C PRO A 218 0.14 33.82 -4.99
N LEU A 219 0.15 33.49 -3.70
CA LEU A 219 -0.29 32.20 -3.16
C LEU A 219 -1.65 31.81 -3.77
N TYR A 220 -1.70 30.69 -4.47
CA TYR A 220 -2.96 30.18 -4.99
C TYR A 220 -3.64 29.35 -3.90
N LYS A 221 -4.74 29.90 -3.38
CA LYS A 221 -5.64 29.17 -2.48
C LYS A 221 -6.60 28.33 -3.30
N PHE A 222 -6.69 27.04 -2.97
CA PHE A 222 -7.63 26.16 -3.65
C PHE A 222 -9.07 26.54 -3.31
N PRO A 223 -9.99 26.54 -4.28
CA PRO A 223 -11.39 26.81 -4.01
C PRO A 223 -12.00 25.70 -3.15
N THR A 224 -13.03 26.04 -2.37
CA THR A 224 -13.68 25.12 -1.41
C THR A 224 -14.20 23.84 -2.06
N TRP A 225 -14.67 23.90 -3.31
CA TRP A 225 -15.09 22.69 -4.05
C TRP A 225 -13.92 21.75 -4.34
N ALA A 226 -12.72 22.27 -4.60
CA ALA A 226 -11.54 21.44 -4.87
C ALA A 226 -11.04 20.77 -3.58
N VAL A 227 -11.08 21.51 -2.46
CA VAL A 227 -10.84 20.95 -1.13
C VAL A 227 -11.87 19.86 -0.80
N GLY A 228 -13.15 20.07 -1.15
CA GLY A 228 -14.20 19.06 -1.03
C GLY A 228 -13.93 17.79 -1.84
N ILE A 229 -13.45 17.92 -3.08
CA ILE A 229 -13.01 16.78 -3.89
C ILE A 229 -11.85 16.05 -3.23
N GLY A 230 -10.85 16.78 -2.71
CA GLY A 230 -9.70 16.21 -2.01
C GLY A 230 -10.11 15.38 -0.78
N TRP A 231 -10.96 15.94 0.08
CA TRP A 231 -11.53 15.20 1.20
C TRP A 231 -12.42 14.03 0.76
N GLY A 232 -13.15 14.17 -0.35
CA GLY A 232 -13.91 13.08 -0.96
C GLY A 232 -13.04 11.91 -1.39
N MET A 233 -11.86 12.18 -1.98
CA MET A 233 -10.88 11.15 -2.34
C MET A 233 -10.34 10.43 -1.09
N ALA A 234 -9.98 11.18 -0.05
CA ALA A 234 -9.52 10.60 1.20
C ALA A 234 -10.61 9.76 1.88
N ALA A 235 -11.84 10.27 1.93
CA ALA A 235 -12.98 9.56 2.50
C ALA A 235 -13.29 8.28 1.71
N PHE A 236 -13.18 8.30 0.39
CA PHE A 236 -13.41 7.13 -0.45
C PHE A 236 -12.47 5.96 -0.12
N ALA A 237 -11.22 6.24 0.23
CA ALA A 237 -10.29 5.19 0.66
C ALA A 237 -10.69 4.60 2.03
N ALA A 238 -11.07 5.44 2.99
CA ALA A 238 -11.39 4.99 4.35
C ALA A 238 -12.80 4.39 4.51
N ILE A 239 -13.78 4.79 3.68
CA ILE A 239 -15.19 4.38 3.83
C ILE A 239 -15.40 2.89 3.59
N TRP A 240 -14.51 2.22 2.84
CA TRP A 240 -14.61 0.79 2.57
C TRP A 240 -14.55 -0.06 3.86
N ILE A 241 -13.81 0.38 4.87
CA ILE A 241 -13.70 -0.33 6.16
C ILE A 241 -15.08 -0.41 6.85
N PRO A 242 -15.75 0.71 7.20
CA PRO A 242 -17.07 0.67 7.83
C PRO A 242 -18.14 0.12 6.88
N LEU A 243 -18.09 0.41 5.58
CA LEU A 243 -19.07 -0.08 4.62
C LEU A 243 -19.11 -1.61 4.56
N MET A 244 -17.95 -2.26 4.55
CA MET A 244 -17.87 -3.73 4.57
C MET A 244 -18.38 -4.32 5.89
N ILE A 245 -18.11 -3.66 7.01
CA ILE A 245 -18.63 -4.08 8.32
C ILE A 245 -20.17 -4.01 8.33
N LEU A 246 -20.74 -2.90 7.86
CA LEU A 246 -22.19 -2.71 7.78
C LEU A 246 -22.85 -3.70 6.82
N TYR A 247 -22.24 -3.92 5.65
CA TYR A 247 -22.72 -4.89 4.66
C TYR A 247 -22.78 -6.31 5.25
N ARG A 248 -21.73 -6.73 5.97
CA ARG A 248 -21.68 -8.05 6.62
C ARG A 248 -22.71 -8.19 7.74
N PHE A 249 -22.97 -7.12 8.50
CA PHE A 249 -24.02 -7.11 9.52
C PHE A 249 -25.42 -7.08 8.94
N TYR A 250 -25.64 -6.41 7.81
CA TYR A 250 -26.91 -6.44 7.10
C TYR A 250 -27.22 -7.85 6.55
N GLU A 251 -26.21 -8.52 5.96
CA GLU A 251 -26.37 -9.87 5.39
C GLU A 251 -26.68 -10.94 6.45
N ARG A 252 -26.10 -10.84 7.64
CA ARG A 252 -26.11 -11.93 8.64
C ARG A 252 -26.79 -11.59 9.97
N GLY A 253 -27.23 -10.34 10.14
CA GLY A 253 -27.75 -9.83 11.42
C GLY A 253 -26.67 -9.60 12.47
N ILE A 254 -26.95 -8.70 13.41
CA ILE A 254 -26.07 -8.39 14.54
C ILE A 254 -26.34 -9.39 15.66
N SER A 255 -25.53 -10.43 15.75
CA SER A 255 -25.55 -11.40 16.85
C SER A 255 -24.13 -11.68 17.34
N ARG A 256 -23.99 -12.15 18.59
CA ARG A 256 -22.67 -12.57 19.12
C ARG A 256 -22.04 -13.66 18.26
N GLU A 257 -22.86 -14.59 17.77
CA GLU A 257 -22.42 -15.68 16.90
C GLU A 257 -21.94 -15.16 15.54
N THR A 258 -22.63 -14.17 14.95
CA THR A 258 -22.18 -13.49 13.72
C THR A 258 -20.83 -12.82 13.91
N ILE A 259 -20.63 -12.10 15.03
CA ILE A 259 -19.38 -11.40 15.32
C ILE A 259 -18.23 -12.40 15.49
N THR A 260 -18.44 -13.46 16.27
CA THR A 260 -17.44 -14.52 16.44
C THR A 260 -17.10 -15.18 15.10
N TYR A 261 -18.10 -15.46 14.26
CA TYR A 261 -17.89 -16.00 12.93
C TYR A 261 -17.07 -15.08 12.01
N LEU A 262 -17.33 -13.78 12.01
CA LEU A 262 -16.63 -12.80 11.17
C LEU A 262 -15.17 -12.57 11.59
N ILE A 263 -14.86 -12.74 12.87
CA ILE A 263 -13.50 -12.61 13.42
C ILE A 263 -12.69 -13.91 13.25
N THR A 264 -13.37 -15.04 13.03
CA THR A 264 -12.70 -16.33 12.79
C THR A 264 -12.20 -16.39 11.35
N PRO A 265 -10.91 -16.68 11.10
CA PRO A 265 -10.37 -16.72 9.75
C PRO A 265 -10.92 -17.92 8.96
N GLN A 266 -11.17 -17.70 7.67
CA GLN A 266 -11.84 -18.66 6.78
C GLN A 266 -10.96 -19.02 5.59
N GLY A 267 -11.19 -20.21 5.01
CA GLY A 267 -10.53 -20.62 3.77
C GLY A 267 -9.07 -21.07 3.91
N LEU A 268 -8.63 -21.40 5.13
CA LEU A 268 -7.29 -21.97 5.36
C LEU A 268 -7.27 -23.45 4.96
N LYS A 269 -6.21 -23.88 4.27
CA LYS A 269 -5.95 -25.29 3.97
C LYS A 269 -5.41 -26.02 5.20
N ASP A 270 -5.53 -27.35 5.22
CA ASP A 270 -5.14 -28.19 6.38
C ASP A 270 -3.70 -28.00 6.86
N HIS A 271 -2.77 -27.71 5.94
CA HIS A 271 -1.36 -27.46 6.26
C HIS A 271 -1.09 -26.04 6.79
N GLN A 272 -2.06 -25.14 6.69
CA GLN A 272 -1.99 -23.76 7.17
C GLN A 272 -2.66 -23.60 8.54
N LEU A 273 -3.41 -24.62 8.99
CA LEU A 273 -4.16 -24.60 10.24
C LEU A 273 -3.30 -25.10 11.39
N ARG A 274 -3.23 -24.30 12.46
CA ARG A 274 -2.73 -24.79 13.76
C ARG A 274 -3.71 -25.82 14.33
N PRO A 275 -3.26 -26.75 15.21
CA PRO A 275 -4.16 -27.71 15.84
C PRO A 275 -5.34 -27.07 16.60
N GLN A 276 -5.14 -25.89 17.16
CA GLN A 276 -6.17 -25.11 17.85
C GLN A 276 -7.19 -24.51 16.87
N ASP A 277 -6.74 -24.08 15.69
CA ASP A 277 -7.56 -23.46 14.66
C ASP A 277 -8.55 -24.45 14.03
N LYS A 278 -8.21 -25.75 14.00
CA LYS A 278 -9.12 -26.82 13.53
C LYS A 278 -10.39 -26.90 14.39
N LYS A 279 -10.28 -26.67 15.71
CA LYS A 279 -11.42 -26.69 16.63
C LYS A 279 -12.32 -25.46 16.48
N GLU A 280 -11.72 -24.29 16.28
CA GLU A 280 -12.44 -23.04 15.98
C GLU A 280 -13.14 -23.10 14.63
N GLY A 281 -12.46 -23.59 13.59
CA GLY A 281 -13.02 -23.79 12.25
C GLY A 281 -14.26 -24.68 12.26
N THR A 282 -14.25 -25.76 13.04
CA THR A 282 -15.42 -26.64 13.22
C THR A 282 -16.65 -25.89 13.75
N SER A 283 -16.45 -24.87 14.60
CA SER A 283 -17.56 -24.07 15.15
C SER A 283 -18.05 -23.03 14.14
N ALA A 284 -17.15 -22.40 13.39
CA ALA A 284 -17.50 -21.47 12.31
C ALA A 284 -18.22 -22.19 11.15
N ASP A 285 -17.80 -23.41 10.81
CA ASP A 285 -18.44 -24.24 9.79
C ASP A 285 -19.85 -24.64 10.19
N LYS A 286 -20.07 -24.99 11.47
CA LYS A 286 -21.43 -25.22 12.02
C LYS A 286 -22.33 -24.00 11.90
N TYR A 287 -21.81 -22.80 12.14
CA TYR A 287 -22.57 -21.56 11.95
C TYR A 287 -22.86 -21.27 10.48
N ARG A 288 -21.92 -21.57 9.57
CA ARG A 288 -22.10 -21.39 8.13
C ARG A 288 -23.15 -22.35 7.55
N THR A 289 -23.20 -23.58 8.03
CA THR A 289 -24.21 -24.55 7.59
C THR A 289 -25.60 -24.22 8.13
N SER A 290 -25.71 -23.66 9.34
CA SER A 290 -26.99 -23.21 9.90
C SER A 290 -27.50 -21.91 9.27
N ASN A 291 -26.60 -20.99 8.89
CA ASN A 291 -26.92 -19.70 8.29
C ASN A 291 -26.20 -19.51 6.93
N PRO A 292 -26.69 -20.13 5.84
CA PRO A 292 -26.10 -19.98 4.52
C PRO A 292 -26.27 -18.54 3.99
N PRO A 293 -25.29 -18.01 3.24
CA PRO A 293 -25.40 -16.68 2.64
C PRO A 293 -26.53 -16.65 1.60
N PRO A 294 -27.24 -15.52 1.44
CA PRO A 294 -28.38 -15.37 0.52
C PRO A 294 -28.02 -15.57 -0.95
N TYR A 295 -26.74 -15.44 -1.33
CA TYR A 295 -26.22 -15.70 -2.67
C TYR A 295 -25.15 -16.80 -2.61
N GLN A 296 -25.53 -18.07 -2.71
CA GLN A 296 -24.58 -19.11 -3.06
C GLN A 296 -24.48 -19.24 -4.59
N GLU A 297 -23.33 -18.84 -5.14
CA GLU A 297 -22.83 -19.45 -6.38
C GLU A 297 -22.58 -20.94 -6.10
N LYS A 298 -23.34 -21.80 -6.78
CA LYS A 298 -23.03 -23.23 -6.91
C LYS A 298 -21.66 -23.35 -7.59
N GLY A 299 -20.59 -23.62 -6.84
CA GLY A 299 -19.30 -23.89 -7.48
C GLY A 299 -18.05 -24.12 -6.63
N THR A 300 -18.07 -23.90 -5.31
CA THR A 300 -16.84 -24.03 -4.49
C THR A 300 -17.03 -24.70 -3.14
N ALA A 301 -17.99 -25.61 -3.04
CA ALA A 301 -18.06 -26.56 -1.93
C ALA A 301 -17.87 -27.99 -2.48
N ASN A 302 -16.78 -28.64 -2.04
CA ASN A 302 -16.53 -30.09 -2.11
C ASN A 302 -16.09 -30.74 -3.44
N GLU A 303 -14.99 -30.31 -4.07
CA GLU A 303 -14.25 -31.18 -5.02
C GLU A 303 -12.76 -31.42 -4.65
N GLY A 304 -12.36 -31.14 -3.41
CA GLY A 304 -10.99 -31.39 -2.94
C GLY A 304 -10.85 -32.48 -1.87
N PHE A 305 -11.94 -33.08 -1.41
CA PHE A 305 -11.93 -33.98 -0.25
C PHE A 305 -12.46 -35.38 -0.61
N GLN A 306 -11.77 -36.04 -1.55
CA GLN A 306 -11.68 -37.50 -1.55
C GLN A 306 -10.22 -37.88 -1.73
N SER A 307 -9.60 -38.29 -0.63
CA SER A 307 -8.42 -39.13 -0.66
C SER A 307 -8.82 -40.49 -1.24
N ASN A 308 -8.46 -40.77 -2.49
CA ASN A 308 -8.39 -42.16 -2.95
C ASN A 308 -7.11 -42.78 -2.41
N SER A 309 -7.17 -43.20 -1.15
CA SER A 309 -6.38 -44.31 -0.64
C SER A 309 -7.07 -45.61 -1.06
N THR A 310 -6.83 -46.04 -2.30
CA THR A 310 -7.03 -47.42 -2.71
C THR A 310 -5.83 -47.82 -3.53
N LEU A 311 -5.00 -48.65 -2.89
CA LEU A 311 -4.07 -49.57 -3.51
C LEU A 311 -4.65 -50.14 -4.80
N ASP A 312 -3.88 -50.09 -5.88
CA ASP A 312 -3.93 -51.18 -6.85
C ASP A 312 -2.51 -51.51 -7.33
N ASN A 313 -1.95 -52.55 -6.69
CA ASN A 313 -0.89 -53.35 -7.26
C ASN A 313 -1.53 -54.19 -8.37
N THR A 314 -1.32 -53.86 -9.65
CA THR A 314 -1.07 -54.90 -10.66
C THR A 314 -0.63 -54.34 -12.03
N LYS A 315 0.49 -54.94 -12.51
CA LYS A 315 0.87 -55.20 -13.90
C LYS A 315 1.54 -54.08 -14.71
N LEU A 316 2.83 -54.35 -14.99
CA LEU A 316 3.58 -54.23 -16.26
C LEU A 316 3.46 -52.92 -17.04
#